data_AF-A0AAN7FUB7-F1
#
_entry.id   AF-A0AAN7FUB7-F1
#
_cell.length_a   1.000
_cell.length_b   1.000
_cell.length_c   1.000
_cell.angle_alpha   90.00
_cell.angle_beta   90.00
_cell.angle_gamma   90.00
#
_symmetry.space_group_name_H-M   'P 1'
#
loop_
_entity.id
_entity.type
_entity.pdbx_description
1 polymer ?
#
loop_
_entity_poly.entity_id
_entity_poly.type
_entity_poly.pdbx_seq_one_letter_code
_entity_poly.pdbx_strand_id
1 'polypeptide(L)'
;MRKESPPPSVPGGKLFSFFETKTLVATLLALTLVMLMWNLPPYYQNLLSTTRVSCSATTTTLTATTPNVSLTNFSTTPVAEQKYSTSTSTSTPKSNDPNKRVFQTFGSAAALFVLMGAYRGGPRTFAVVGLASKPTHVYGHPWYKCEWISNNGSSIRAKAYKMLPDWGYGHVYTVVVVNCTFPDNPNWDNLGGKLTINAYYNESPRRYEKFTALEEAPGSYDESKYHPPYQYEYLYCGSSLYGSLSASRIREWMAYHAWFFGPKSHFVFHDADGISPEVRAALEPWVRAGRATVQDIKGQAEFDGYYYNQFMVVNDCLHRYRHSANWTFYFDVDEYIYLPDGNTLESVLNEFSDYTQFTIEQNPMSSVLCLNDSTRDYSSEWGFEKLLFRDSITGIRRDRKYAIQAKNAYATGVHMSENVIGKTLHKTETKIRYYHYHNSISVQGEPCREFLPLSAKNNVTWYNKIPYVYDDNMKKLADTIKEFERKTIGNVVQL
;
A
#
# COMPACT_ATOMS: atom_id res chain seq x y z
N MET A 1 -20.80 -41.67 71.82
CA MET A 1 -20.60 -41.02 70.51
C MET A 1 -20.52 -39.52 70.72
N ARG A 2 -19.59 -38.87 70.02
CA ARG A 2 -19.04 -37.53 70.32
C ARG A 2 -20.11 -36.43 70.27
N LYS A 3 -20.00 -35.52 71.24
CA LYS A 3 -20.89 -34.38 71.56
C LYS A 3 -20.41 -33.13 70.83
N GLU A 4 -21.33 -32.33 70.30
CA GLU A 4 -21.04 -31.02 69.70
C GLU A 4 -20.48 -30.03 70.73
N SER A 5 -19.66 -29.09 70.24
CA SER A 5 -19.40 -27.80 70.90
C SER A 5 -19.01 -26.73 69.87
N PRO A 6 -19.28 -25.43 70.16
CA PRO A 6 -19.48 -24.36 69.17
C PRO A 6 -18.26 -23.39 69.11
N PRO A 7 -18.30 -22.27 68.36
CA PRO A 7 -17.15 -21.62 67.70
C PRO A 7 -16.40 -20.63 68.60
N PRO A 8 -15.27 -20.07 68.11
CA PRO A 8 -14.84 -18.76 68.57
C PRO A 8 -14.72 -17.73 67.43
N SER A 9 -15.24 -16.57 67.78
CA SER A 9 -15.15 -15.25 67.15
C SER A 9 -13.74 -14.65 67.14
N VAL A 10 -13.47 -13.89 66.07
CA VAL A 10 -12.33 -12.98 65.84
C VAL A 10 -12.35 -11.80 66.84
N PRO A 11 -11.21 -11.17 67.19
CA PRO A 11 -10.97 -9.83 66.64
C PRO A 11 -9.49 -9.43 66.42
N GLY A 12 -9.22 -8.89 65.22
CA GLY A 12 -8.58 -7.57 65.05
C GLY A 12 -7.06 -7.46 65.11
N GLY A 13 -6.46 -6.93 64.04
CA GLY A 13 -5.08 -6.46 64.08
C GLY A 13 -4.48 -5.97 62.77
N LYS A 14 -5.03 -4.88 62.21
CA LYS A 14 -4.36 -3.86 61.38
C LYS A 14 -2.94 -4.19 60.86
N LEU A 15 -2.78 -4.76 59.66
CA LEU A 15 -1.50 -4.62 58.93
C LEU A 15 -1.54 -4.82 57.40
N PHE A 16 -2.69 -5.07 56.76
CA PHE A 16 -2.71 -5.44 55.34
C PHE A 16 -3.31 -4.41 54.37
N SER A 17 -3.70 -3.21 54.82
CA SER A 17 -4.38 -2.25 53.94
C SER A 17 -3.48 -1.17 53.31
N PHE A 18 -2.20 -1.06 53.68
CA PHE A 18 -1.34 0.03 53.19
C PHE A 18 -0.41 -0.33 52.02
N PHE A 19 -0.15 -1.63 51.80
CA PHE A 19 0.74 -2.08 50.72
C PHE A 19 0.00 -2.25 49.39
N GLU A 20 -1.26 -2.71 49.40
CA GLU A 20 -2.05 -2.86 48.16
C GLU A 20 -2.39 -1.51 47.53
N THR A 21 -2.74 -0.50 48.31
CA THR A 21 -3.10 0.82 47.79
C THR A 21 -1.93 1.51 47.10
N LYS A 22 -0.71 1.35 47.60
CA LYS A 22 0.50 1.92 46.97
C LYS A 22 0.82 1.26 45.64
N THR A 23 0.70 -0.07 45.57
CA THR A 23 0.92 -0.81 44.33
C THR A 23 -0.14 -0.50 43.30
N LEU A 24 -1.42 -0.39 43.71
CA LEU A 24 -2.54 -0.01 42.85
C LEU A 24 -2.42 1.42 42.32
N VAL A 25 -2.03 2.36 43.18
CA VAL A 25 -1.81 3.76 42.78
C VAL A 25 -0.60 3.86 41.84
N ALA A 26 0.47 3.09 42.09
CA ALA A 26 1.63 3.04 41.21
C ALA A 26 1.30 2.46 39.83
N THR A 27 0.50 1.38 39.75
CA THR A 27 0.07 0.83 38.46
C THR A 27 -0.89 1.76 37.73
N LEU A 28 -1.82 2.41 38.43
CA LEU A 28 -2.69 3.42 37.82
C LEU A 28 -1.90 4.61 37.30
N LEU A 29 -0.92 5.13 38.06
CA LEU A 29 -0.06 6.22 37.62
C LEU A 29 0.78 5.81 36.40
N ALA A 30 1.35 4.60 36.40
CA ALA A 30 2.11 4.09 35.26
C ALA A 30 1.22 3.92 34.01
N LEU A 31 0.01 3.39 34.16
CA LEU A 31 -0.96 3.29 33.06
C LEU A 31 -1.38 4.66 32.54
N THR A 32 -1.64 5.63 33.41
CA THR A 32 -1.95 7.00 32.99
C THR A 32 -0.77 7.67 32.28
N LEU A 33 0.47 7.40 32.70
CA LEU A 33 1.66 7.94 32.05
C LEU A 33 1.87 7.33 30.66
N VAL A 34 1.66 6.02 30.52
CA VAL A 34 1.71 5.34 29.20
C VAL A 34 0.61 5.87 28.29
N MET A 35 -0.62 6.03 28.79
CA MET A 35 -1.72 6.61 28.02
C MET A 35 -1.44 8.07 27.64
N LEU A 36 -0.82 8.87 28.52
CA LEU A 36 -0.41 10.23 28.23
C LEU A 36 0.68 10.26 27.14
N MET A 37 1.70 9.41 27.25
CA MET A 37 2.76 9.28 26.25
C MET A 37 2.23 8.80 24.90
N TRP A 38 1.20 7.94 24.88
CA TRP A 38 0.56 7.46 23.66
C TRP A 38 -0.35 8.51 23.01
N ASN A 39 -0.91 9.43 23.79
CA ASN A 39 -1.77 10.51 23.31
C ASN A 39 -1.04 11.84 23.06
N LEU A 40 0.26 11.94 23.33
CA LEU A 40 1.09 13.06 22.90
C LEU A 40 1.41 12.89 21.40
N PRO A 41 1.06 13.85 20.52
CA PRO A 41 1.46 13.83 19.11
C PRO A 41 3.00 13.82 18.99
N PRO A 42 3.58 13.33 17.87
CA PRO A 42 5.02 13.19 17.73
C PRO A 42 5.69 14.55 17.53
N TYR A 43 5.95 15.29 18.62
CA TYR A 43 6.71 16.54 18.59
C TYR A 43 8.19 16.39 18.98
N TYR A 44 8.67 15.18 19.28
CA TYR A 44 10.04 14.96 19.78
C TYR A 44 11.11 14.66 18.71
N GLN A 45 10.81 14.76 17.42
CA GLN A 45 11.87 14.68 16.39
C GLN A 45 12.57 16.02 16.08
N ASN A 46 12.05 17.15 16.56
CA ASN A 46 12.62 18.48 16.24
C ASN A 46 13.52 19.10 17.33
N LEU A 47 13.90 18.35 18.38
CA LEU A 47 14.72 18.87 19.48
C LEU A 47 16.18 18.38 19.52
N LEU A 48 16.61 17.55 18.56
CA LEU A 48 17.99 16.99 18.55
C LEU A 48 18.75 17.15 17.23
N SER A 49 18.31 18.03 16.32
CA SER A 49 19.08 18.35 15.11
C SER A 49 19.20 19.86 14.90
N THR A 50 20.04 20.49 15.72
CA THR A 50 20.55 21.85 15.47
C THR A 50 22.05 21.78 15.24
N THR A 51 22.45 21.44 14.03
CA THR A 51 23.73 21.90 13.46
C THR A 51 23.41 22.65 12.19
N ARG A 52 23.43 23.98 12.32
CA ARG A 52 23.26 24.96 11.24
C ARG A 52 24.39 24.80 10.23
N VAL A 53 24.05 24.72 8.95
CA VAL A 53 24.95 25.05 7.85
C VAL A 53 24.32 26.22 7.10
N SER A 54 25.00 27.36 7.15
CA SER A 54 24.65 28.60 6.47
C SER A 54 24.86 28.46 4.96
N CYS A 55 23.86 28.81 4.16
CA CYS A 55 24.03 29.11 2.75
C CYS A 55 23.49 30.52 2.48
N SER A 56 24.42 31.45 2.29
CA SER A 56 24.16 32.79 1.76
C SER A 56 23.73 32.69 0.30
N ALA A 57 22.61 33.30 -0.05
CA ALA A 57 22.22 33.54 -1.43
C ALA A 57 22.30 35.05 -1.73
N THR A 58 23.16 35.38 -2.67
CA THR A 58 23.47 36.72 -3.16
C THR A 58 22.28 37.29 -3.93
N THR A 59 21.88 38.52 -3.60
CA THR A 59 20.84 39.29 -4.27
C THR A 59 21.41 39.93 -5.54
N THR A 60 20.87 39.57 -6.71
CA THR A 60 21.10 40.29 -7.96
C THR A 60 19.88 41.14 -8.28
N THR A 61 20.05 42.46 -8.19
CA THR A 61 19.07 43.49 -8.54
C THR A 61 18.93 43.63 -10.06
N LEU A 62 17.71 43.50 -10.58
CA LEU A 62 17.34 44.02 -11.90
C LEU A 62 16.13 44.93 -11.74
N THR A 63 16.36 46.21 -12.05
CA THR A 63 15.38 47.30 -12.14
C THR A 63 14.47 47.12 -13.36
N ALA A 64 13.16 47.20 -13.17
CA ALA A 64 12.21 47.42 -14.26
C ALA A 64 11.24 48.56 -13.91
N THR A 65 11.19 49.51 -14.83
CA THR A 65 10.45 50.78 -14.83
C THR A 65 8.94 50.62 -14.93
N THR A 66 8.20 51.41 -14.15
CA THR A 66 6.73 51.57 -14.17
C THR A 66 6.26 52.55 -15.26
N PRO A 67 5.09 52.32 -15.87
CA PRO A 67 4.24 53.42 -16.31
C PRO A 67 2.92 53.49 -15.50
N ASN A 68 2.56 54.72 -15.15
CA ASN A 68 1.30 55.13 -14.53
C ASN A 68 0.10 54.82 -15.43
N VAL A 69 -0.94 54.21 -14.87
CA VAL A 69 -2.31 54.28 -15.39
C VAL A 69 -3.29 54.53 -14.24
N SER A 70 -4.19 55.47 -14.49
CA SER A 70 -5.03 56.22 -13.56
C SER A 70 -6.13 55.42 -12.85
N LEU A 71 -6.46 55.86 -11.64
CA LEU A 71 -7.59 55.40 -10.82
C LEU A 71 -8.93 55.83 -11.42
N THR A 72 -9.85 54.87 -11.58
CA THR A 72 -11.29 55.15 -11.67
C THR A 72 -12.08 54.27 -10.69
N ASN A 73 -13.11 54.90 -10.13
CA ASN A 73 -13.93 54.53 -8.97
C ASN A 73 -14.50 53.10 -8.98
N PHE A 74 -14.25 52.35 -7.89
CA PHE A 74 -15.02 51.15 -7.54
C PHE A 74 -16.24 51.52 -6.70
N SER A 75 -17.43 51.25 -7.25
CA SER A 75 -18.70 51.26 -6.52
C SER A 75 -18.85 49.96 -5.74
N THR A 76 -19.20 50.06 -4.45
CA THR A 76 -19.46 48.94 -3.54
C THR A 76 -20.86 48.38 -3.77
N THR A 77 -20.95 47.16 -4.30
CA THR A 77 -22.17 46.35 -4.28
C THR A 77 -22.02 45.17 -3.32
N PRO A 78 -23.03 44.86 -2.50
CA PRO A 78 -22.96 43.78 -1.52
C PRO A 78 -23.00 42.42 -2.22
N VAL A 79 -22.14 41.51 -1.78
CA VAL A 79 -22.06 40.12 -2.24
C VAL A 79 -23.37 39.41 -1.92
N ALA A 80 -24.16 39.15 -2.95
CA ALA A 80 -25.37 38.34 -2.85
C ALA A 80 -24.97 36.88 -2.61
N GLU A 81 -25.64 36.28 -1.61
CA GLU A 81 -25.59 34.87 -1.23
C GLU A 81 -25.88 33.97 -2.44
N GLN A 82 -24.84 33.37 -3.03
CA GLN A 82 -25.01 32.39 -4.09
C GLN A 82 -25.60 31.10 -3.48
N LYS A 83 -26.91 30.92 -3.68
CA LYS A 83 -27.58 29.63 -3.56
C LYS A 83 -26.81 28.60 -4.40
N TYR A 84 -26.33 27.55 -3.73
CA TYR A 84 -25.86 26.33 -4.36
C TYR A 84 -26.99 25.75 -5.21
N SER A 85 -26.90 25.95 -6.52
CA SER A 85 -27.75 25.27 -7.50
C SER A 85 -27.45 23.78 -7.45
N THR A 86 -28.46 23.00 -7.09
CA THR A 86 -28.55 21.56 -7.27
C THR A 86 -28.15 21.20 -8.70
N SER A 87 -26.97 20.61 -8.87
CA SER A 87 -26.52 20.02 -10.13
C SER A 87 -27.23 18.68 -10.35
N THR A 88 -28.40 18.76 -10.97
CA THR A 88 -29.02 17.66 -11.70
C THR A 88 -28.11 17.21 -12.84
N SER A 89 -28.01 15.89 -13.06
CA SER A 89 -27.26 15.15 -14.10
C SER A 89 -25.77 14.87 -13.85
N THR A 90 -25.50 13.90 -12.98
CA THR A 90 -24.25 13.13 -12.92
C THR A 90 -24.05 12.30 -14.19
N SER A 91 -23.37 12.88 -15.19
CA SER A 91 -22.56 12.10 -16.13
C SER A 91 -21.14 12.04 -15.55
N THR A 92 -20.72 10.84 -15.20
CA THR A 92 -19.35 10.55 -14.77
C THR A 92 -18.39 11.05 -15.85
N PRO A 93 -17.35 11.87 -15.55
CA PRO A 93 -16.29 12.09 -16.51
C PRO A 93 -15.55 10.76 -16.67
N LYS A 94 -15.97 9.94 -17.63
CA LYS A 94 -15.24 8.74 -18.03
C LYS A 94 -13.95 9.24 -18.67
N SER A 95 -12.83 9.03 -17.97
CA SER A 95 -11.53 9.18 -18.62
C SER A 95 -11.50 8.25 -19.84
N ASN A 96 -11.03 8.76 -20.98
CA ASN A 96 -10.83 7.93 -22.16
C ASN A 96 -9.70 6.91 -21.96
N ASP A 97 -8.84 7.10 -20.95
CA ASP A 97 -7.79 6.16 -20.58
C ASP A 97 -8.30 5.16 -19.53
N PRO A 98 -8.40 3.85 -19.85
CA PRO A 98 -8.86 2.83 -18.91
C PRO A 98 -7.92 2.61 -17.71
N ASN A 99 -6.69 3.14 -17.77
CA ASN A 99 -5.70 3.05 -16.70
C ASN A 99 -5.65 4.30 -15.82
N LYS A 100 -6.41 5.34 -16.13
CA LYS A 100 -6.47 6.55 -15.29
C LYS A 100 -7.56 6.43 -14.23
N ARG A 101 -7.18 6.68 -12.98
CA ARG A 101 -8.08 6.63 -11.83
C ARG A 101 -8.64 8.02 -11.56
N VAL A 102 -9.96 8.08 -11.41
CA VAL A 102 -10.71 9.31 -11.13
C VAL A 102 -11.23 9.22 -9.70
N PHE A 103 -11.05 10.30 -8.95
CA PHE A 103 -11.47 10.41 -7.56
C PHE A 103 -12.74 11.26 -7.50
N GLN A 104 -13.86 10.65 -7.12
CA GLN A 104 -15.16 11.33 -7.07
C GLN A 104 -15.57 11.56 -5.63
N THR A 105 -15.76 12.81 -5.24
CA THR A 105 -16.13 13.20 -3.89
C THR A 105 -17.65 13.23 -3.72
N PHE A 106 -18.13 12.73 -2.59
CA PHE A 106 -19.53 12.74 -2.21
C PHE A 106 -19.68 13.28 -0.79
N GLY A 107 -20.66 14.17 -0.60
CA GLY A 107 -21.00 14.76 0.70
C GLY A 107 -20.46 16.16 0.92
N SER A 108 -20.33 16.56 2.19
CA SER A 108 -19.85 17.88 2.60
C SER A 108 -18.39 18.17 2.22
N ALA A 109 -17.88 19.37 2.52
CA ALA A 109 -16.52 19.83 2.16
C ALA A 109 -15.37 18.86 2.51
N ALA A 110 -15.49 18.07 3.58
CA ALA A 110 -14.46 17.08 3.95
C ALA A 110 -14.60 15.72 3.23
N ALA A 111 -15.58 15.58 2.32
CA ALA A 111 -16.06 14.35 1.68
C ALA A 111 -16.44 13.22 2.66
N LEU A 112 -17.70 12.81 2.63
CA LEU A 112 -18.17 11.61 3.33
C LEU A 112 -17.57 10.35 2.69
N PHE A 113 -17.36 10.38 1.37
CA PHE A 113 -16.70 9.33 0.62
C PHE A 113 -16.03 9.91 -0.62
N VAL A 114 -14.83 9.46 -0.92
CA VAL A 114 -14.09 9.73 -2.14
C VAL A 114 -13.92 8.41 -2.87
N LEU A 115 -14.72 8.19 -3.91
CA LEU A 115 -14.69 6.96 -4.69
C LEU A 115 -13.47 6.95 -5.62
N MET A 116 -12.61 5.94 -5.48
CA MET A 116 -11.54 5.64 -6.45
C MET A 116 -11.95 4.53 -7.43
N GLY A 117 -12.71 3.54 -6.96
CA GLY A 117 -13.22 2.48 -7.82
C GLY A 117 -14.10 1.47 -7.11
N ALA A 118 -14.84 0.70 -7.91
CA ALA A 118 -15.68 -0.38 -7.43
C ALA A 118 -15.53 -1.59 -8.35
N TYR A 119 -15.66 -2.78 -7.78
CA TYR A 119 -15.35 -4.04 -8.47
C TYR A 119 -16.34 -5.10 -8.07
N ARG A 120 -16.76 -5.91 -9.05
CA ARG A 120 -17.45 -7.17 -8.77
C ARG A 120 -16.43 -8.18 -8.27
N GLY A 121 -16.52 -8.51 -6.99
CA GLY A 121 -15.61 -9.43 -6.29
C GLY A 121 -16.05 -10.90 -6.32
N GLY A 122 -17.14 -11.23 -7.02
CA GLY A 122 -17.72 -12.58 -7.13
C GLY A 122 -19.16 -12.56 -7.67
N PRO A 123 -19.84 -13.71 -7.75
CA PRO A 123 -21.22 -13.80 -8.24
C PRO A 123 -22.25 -12.94 -7.48
N ARG A 124 -22.03 -12.67 -6.19
CA ARG A 124 -22.97 -11.87 -5.37
C ARG A 124 -22.30 -10.78 -4.53
N THR A 125 -21.02 -10.53 -4.76
CA THR A 125 -20.19 -9.69 -3.91
C THR A 125 -19.55 -8.56 -4.70
N PHE A 126 -19.51 -7.36 -4.13
CA PHE A 126 -18.87 -6.18 -4.69
C PHE A 126 -18.02 -5.50 -3.63
N ALA A 127 -16.91 -4.88 -4.06
CA ALA A 127 -16.07 -4.06 -3.21
C ALA A 127 -16.03 -2.64 -3.79
N VAL A 128 -16.23 -1.64 -2.93
CA VAL A 128 -16.09 -0.22 -3.27
C VAL A 128 -14.93 0.34 -2.47
N VAL A 129 -13.91 0.83 -3.15
CA VAL A 129 -12.65 1.31 -2.58
C VAL A 129 -12.58 2.82 -2.71
N GLY A 130 -12.24 3.49 -1.62
CA GLY A 130 -12.13 4.92 -1.58
C GLY A 130 -11.42 5.45 -0.34
N LEU A 131 -11.50 6.76 -0.20
CA LEU A 131 -11.05 7.50 0.98
C LEU A 131 -12.27 8.12 1.66
N ALA A 132 -12.13 8.47 2.93
CA ALA A 132 -13.11 9.29 3.64
C ALA A 132 -12.42 10.14 4.69
N SER A 133 -13.07 11.25 5.07
CA SER A 133 -12.60 12.09 6.18
C SER A 133 -12.38 11.26 7.45
N LYS A 134 -11.13 11.22 7.94
CA LYS A 134 -10.79 10.53 9.19
C LYS A 134 -11.56 11.09 10.39
N PRO A 135 -11.69 12.42 10.59
CA PRO A 135 -12.54 12.97 11.65
C PRO A 135 -14.00 12.51 11.57
N THR A 136 -14.56 12.44 10.36
CA THR A 136 -15.92 11.94 10.18
C THR A 136 -16.03 10.47 10.60
N HIS A 137 -15.01 9.66 10.29
CA HIS A 137 -14.97 8.26 10.72
C HIS A 137 -14.83 8.08 12.22
N VAL A 138 -14.01 8.89 12.88
CA VAL A 138 -13.74 8.81 14.32
C VAL A 138 -14.94 9.28 15.14
N TYR A 139 -15.58 10.39 14.75
CA TYR A 139 -16.64 11.01 15.57
C TYR A 139 -18.05 10.73 15.04
N GLY A 140 -18.23 10.70 13.72
CA GLY A 140 -19.54 10.51 13.08
C GLY A 140 -19.98 9.06 13.00
N HIS A 141 -19.04 8.10 12.98
CA HIS A 141 -19.34 6.67 12.80
C HIS A 141 -20.20 6.38 11.54
N PRO A 142 -19.76 6.80 10.35
CA PRO A 142 -20.51 6.59 9.12
C PRO A 142 -20.67 5.10 8.82
N TRP A 143 -21.79 4.78 8.19
CA TRP A 143 -22.16 3.42 7.80
C TRP A 143 -22.80 3.44 6.41
N TYR A 144 -22.88 2.27 5.78
CA TYR A 144 -23.25 2.16 4.37
C TYR A 144 -24.36 1.12 4.13
N LYS A 145 -25.21 1.35 3.13
CA LYS A 145 -26.07 0.33 2.53
C LYS A 145 -25.77 0.21 1.05
N CYS A 146 -25.86 -1.01 0.55
CA CYS A 146 -25.72 -1.30 -0.87
C CYS A 146 -27.11 -1.58 -1.47
N GLU A 147 -27.34 -1.06 -2.66
CA GLU A 147 -28.55 -1.30 -3.44
C GLU A 147 -28.15 -1.58 -4.89
N TRP A 148 -28.51 -2.75 -5.39
CA TRP A 148 -28.42 -3.07 -6.81
C TRP A 148 -29.72 -2.67 -7.49
N ILE A 149 -29.63 -1.89 -8.56
CA ILE A 149 -30.78 -1.48 -9.39
C ILE A 149 -30.59 -2.12 -10.76
N SER A 150 -31.42 -3.11 -11.10
CA SER A 150 -31.40 -3.74 -12.42
C SER A 150 -31.94 -2.79 -13.47
N ASN A 151 -31.50 -2.97 -14.72
CA ASN A 151 -32.02 -2.21 -15.87
C ASN A 151 -33.53 -2.41 -16.09
N ASN A 152 -34.12 -3.49 -15.57
CA ASN A 152 -35.57 -3.70 -15.58
C ASN A 152 -36.34 -2.93 -14.48
N GLY A 153 -35.64 -2.15 -13.65
CA GLY A 153 -36.23 -1.33 -12.59
C GLY A 153 -36.37 -2.02 -11.22
N SER A 154 -36.08 -3.31 -11.11
CA SER A 154 -36.05 -4.01 -9.81
C SER A 154 -34.86 -3.56 -8.95
N SER A 155 -35.04 -3.59 -7.63
CA SER A 155 -34.02 -3.22 -6.65
C SER A 155 -33.86 -4.30 -5.59
N ILE A 156 -32.61 -4.64 -5.28
CA ILE A 156 -32.26 -5.55 -4.19
C ILE A 156 -31.28 -4.81 -3.27
N ARG A 157 -31.45 -4.95 -1.96
CA ARG A 157 -30.63 -4.26 -0.96
C ARG A 157 -29.81 -5.26 -0.14
N ALA A 158 -28.63 -4.83 0.24
CA ALA A 158 -27.74 -5.57 1.14
C ALA A 158 -27.14 -4.64 2.20
N LYS A 159 -26.89 -5.21 3.39
CA LYS A 159 -26.09 -4.54 4.40
C LYS A 159 -24.63 -4.51 3.92
N ALA A 160 -23.99 -3.35 4.03
CA ALA A 160 -22.59 -3.23 3.71
C ALA A 160 -21.72 -3.58 4.93
N TYR A 161 -20.55 -4.16 4.68
CA TYR A 161 -19.49 -4.29 5.66
C TYR A 161 -18.39 -3.27 5.37
N LYS A 162 -18.06 -2.44 6.36
CA LYS A 162 -17.06 -1.37 6.27
C LYS A 162 -15.75 -1.86 6.87
N MET A 163 -14.66 -1.72 6.13
CA MET A 163 -13.30 -2.01 6.57
C MET A 163 -12.42 -0.77 6.47
N LEU A 164 -11.55 -0.57 7.45
CA LEU A 164 -10.52 0.48 7.48
C LEU A 164 -9.14 -0.20 7.47
N PRO A 165 -8.61 -0.57 6.29
CA PRO A 165 -7.41 -1.40 6.18
C PRO A 165 -6.11 -0.63 6.45
N ASP A 166 -6.18 0.68 6.68
CA ASP A 166 -5.03 1.51 6.98
C ASP A 166 -4.68 1.55 8.48
N TRP A 167 -5.37 0.78 9.33
CA TRP A 167 -5.10 0.64 10.76
C TRP A 167 -4.97 1.97 11.52
N GLY A 168 -5.64 3.02 11.03
CA GLY A 168 -5.58 4.36 11.63
C GLY A 168 -4.36 5.20 11.25
N TYR A 169 -3.50 4.72 10.35
CA TYR A 169 -2.36 5.48 9.80
C TYR A 169 -2.78 6.66 8.92
N GLY A 170 -4.01 6.66 8.38
CA GLY A 170 -4.52 7.76 7.55
C GLY A 170 -4.35 9.14 8.21
N HIS A 171 -4.13 10.18 7.41
CA HIS A 171 -3.97 11.56 7.90
C HIS A 171 -5.34 12.25 7.96
N VAL A 172 -5.58 13.25 7.09
CA VAL A 172 -6.89 13.89 6.93
C VAL A 172 -7.91 12.89 6.40
N TYR A 173 -7.46 12.02 5.50
CA TYR A 173 -8.24 10.95 4.91
C TYR A 173 -7.77 9.57 5.39
N THR A 174 -8.74 8.68 5.61
CA THR A 174 -8.56 7.26 5.91
C THR A 174 -9.09 6.42 4.77
N VAL A 175 -8.51 5.24 4.57
CA VAL A 175 -8.96 4.29 3.54
C VAL A 175 -10.21 3.58 3.99
N VAL A 176 -11.20 3.48 3.09
CA VAL A 176 -12.45 2.78 3.33
C VAL A 176 -12.68 1.77 2.22
N VAL A 177 -12.88 0.51 2.62
CA VAL A 177 -13.37 -0.55 1.72
C VAL A 177 -14.77 -0.93 2.17
N VAL A 178 -15.75 -0.76 1.29
CA VAL A 178 -17.14 -1.13 1.50
C VAL A 178 -17.43 -2.42 0.74
N ASN A 179 -17.62 -3.51 1.46
CA ASN A 179 -18.00 -4.80 0.88
C ASN A 179 -19.53 -4.97 0.90
N CYS A 180 -20.12 -5.16 -0.28
CA CYS A 180 -21.53 -5.44 -0.49
C CYS A 180 -21.70 -6.93 -0.79
N THR A 181 -22.47 -7.66 0.00
CA THR A 181 -22.78 -9.08 -0.27
C THR A 181 -24.29 -9.26 -0.34
N PHE A 182 -24.80 -9.58 -1.53
CA PHE A 182 -26.21 -9.83 -1.76
C PHE A 182 -26.58 -11.29 -1.42
N PRO A 183 -27.86 -11.58 -1.12
CA PRO A 183 -28.32 -12.94 -0.89
C PRO A 183 -28.01 -13.84 -2.09
N ASP A 184 -28.38 -13.39 -3.28
CA ASP A 184 -28.20 -14.05 -4.57
C ASP A 184 -27.43 -13.15 -5.56
N ASN A 185 -27.05 -13.68 -6.72
CA ASN A 185 -26.44 -12.86 -7.78
C ASN A 185 -27.46 -11.82 -8.29
N PRO A 186 -27.24 -10.52 -8.07
CA PRO A 186 -28.24 -9.52 -8.42
C PRO A 186 -28.32 -9.21 -9.93
N ASN A 187 -27.38 -9.73 -10.74
CA ASN A 187 -27.34 -9.62 -12.20
C ASN A 187 -27.26 -11.01 -12.86
N TRP A 188 -28.00 -11.99 -12.31
CA TRP A 188 -27.99 -13.38 -12.80
C TRP A 188 -28.56 -13.52 -14.22
N ASP A 189 -29.49 -12.64 -14.59
CA ASP A 189 -30.12 -12.57 -15.91
C ASP A 189 -29.23 -11.87 -16.95
N ASN A 190 -28.09 -11.32 -16.52
CA ASN A 190 -27.12 -10.57 -17.32
C ASN A 190 -27.75 -9.40 -18.10
N LEU A 191 -28.87 -8.85 -17.61
CA LEU A 191 -29.52 -7.69 -18.23
C LEU A 191 -28.83 -6.36 -17.87
N GLY A 192 -27.85 -6.41 -16.98
CA GLY A 192 -27.09 -5.25 -16.52
C GLY A 192 -27.83 -4.48 -15.42
N GLY A 193 -27.11 -3.52 -14.84
CA GLY A 193 -27.63 -2.73 -13.73
C GLY A 193 -26.54 -1.93 -13.03
N LYS A 194 -26.90 -1.33 -11.91
CA LYS A 194 -26.07 -0.37 -11.18
C LYS A 194 -25.98 -0.76 -9.72
N LEU A 195 -24.75 -0.81 -9.20
CA LEU A 195 -24.48 -0.81 -7.77
C LEU A 195 -24.52 0.63 -7.27
N THR A 196 -25.45 0.91 -6.37
CA THR A 196 -25.56 2.20 -5.67
C THR A 196 -25.21 2.04 -4.20
N ILE A 197 -24.51 3.04 -3.66
CA ILE A 197 -24.15 3.15 -2.25
C ILE A 197 -24.93 4.27 -1.61
N ASN A 198 -25.57 3.97 -0.48
CA ASN A 198 -26.11 4.96 0.44
C ASN A 198 -25.12 5.12 1.60
N ALA A 199 -24.38 6.23 1.63
CA ALA A 199 -23.41 6.56 2.66
C ALA A 199 -24.04 7.49 3.71
N TYR A 200 -24.16 7.01 4.94
CA TYR A 200 -24.79 7.75 6.04
C TYR A 200 -23.73 8.47 6.88
N TYR A 201 -24.02 9.69 7.30
CA TYR A 201 -23.06 10.52 8.05
C TYR A 201 -22.84 10.05 9.51
N ASN A 202 -23.86 9.43 10.09
CA ASN A 202 -23.85 8.89 11.45
C ASN A 202 -24.94 7.84 11.64
N GLU A 203 -25.10 7.32 12.86
CA GLU A 203 -26.09 6.29 13.20
C GLU A 203 -27.53 6.67 12.80
N SER A 204 -27.84 7.96 12.70
CA SER A 204 -29.14 8.44 12.21
C SER A 204 -29.30 8.19 10.71
N PRO A 205 -30.37 7.49 10.29
CA PRO A 205 -30.63 7.22 8.87
C PRO A 205 -31.20 8.43 8.11
N ARG A 206 -31.31 9.61 8.74
CA ARG A 206 -32.00 10.78 8.19
C ARG A 206 -31.25 11.46 7.05
N ARG A 207 -29.92 11.42 7.07
CA ARG A 207 -29.06 12.11 6.10
C ARG A 207 -28.04 11.15 5.52
N TYR A 208 -28.02 11.03 4.20
CA TYR A 208 -27.08 10.20 3.48
C TYR A 208 -26.82 10.77 2.09
N GLU A 209 -25.66 10.41 1.54
CA GLU A 209 -25.34 10.60 0.14
C GLU A 209 -25.67 9.31 -0.62
N LYS A 210 -26.31 9.43 -1.79
CA LYS A 210 -26.56 8.31 -2.69
C LYS A 210 -25.75 8.49 -3.97
N PHE A 211 -24.96 7.49 -4.32
CA PHE A 211 -24.16 7.53 -5.54
C PHE A 211 -24.05 6.15 -6.20
N THR A 212 -23.85 6.15 -7.52
CA THR A 212 -23.56 4.93 -8.30
C THR A 212 -22.07 4.64 -8.20
N ALA A 213 -21.72 3.45 -7.69
CA ALA A 213 -20.34 3.02 -7.55
C ALA A 213 -19.86 2.19 -8.76
N LEU A 214 -20.73 1.35 -9.33
CA LEU A 214 -20.42 0.48 -10.47
C LEU A 214 -21.65 0.35 -11.37
N GLU A 215 -21.43 0.24 -12.68
CA GLU A 215 -22.45 -0.11 -13.66
C GLU A 215 -21.97 -1.32 -14.48
N GLU A 216 -22.83 -2.32 -14.63
CA GLU A 216 -22.62 -3.47 -15.51
C GLU A 216 -23.52 -3.33 -16.73
N ALA A 217 -22.94 -3.45 -17.92
CA ALA A 217 -23.69 -3.44 -19.16
C ALA A 217 -24.42 -4.77 -19.37
N PRO A 218 -25.53 -4.80 -20.14
CA PRO A 218 -26.14 -6.07 -20.54
C PRO A 218 -25.10 -6.97 -21.22
N GLY A 219 -25.04 -8.24 -20.83
CA GLY A 219 -24.11 -9.23 -21.36
C GLY A 219 -22.67 -9.15 -20.81
N SER A 220 -22.32 -8.20 -19.95
CA SER A 220 -20.95 -8.05 -19.45
C SER A 220 -20.58 -8.97 -18.28
N TYR A 221 -21.58 -9.50 -17.57
CA TYR A 221 -21.34 -10.44 -16.47
C TYR A 221 -20.92 -11.80 -17.01
N ASP A 222 -19.85 -12.34 -16.44
CA ASP A 222 -19.27 -13.63 -16.79
C ASP A 222 -18.84 -14.35 -15.51
N GLU A 223 -19.60 -15.39 -15.15
CA GLU A 223 -19.38 -16.14 -13.91
C GLU A 223 -18.04 -16.91 -13.93
N SER A 224 -17.57 -17.31 -15.11
CA SER A 224 -16.35 -18.12 -15.24
C SER A 224 -15.11 -17.40 -14.73
N LYS A 225 -15.09 -16.05 -14.74
CA LYS A 225 -14.01 -15.21 -14.23
C LYS A 225 -13.77 -15.34 -12.73
N TYR A 226 -14.71 -15.91 -11.98
CA TYR A 226 -14.60 -16.07 -10.52
C TYR A 226 -14.14 -17.46 -10.10
N HIS A 227 -13.82 -18.32 -11.07
CA HIS A 227 -13.37 -19.70 -10.84
C HIS A 227 -12.06 -20.00 -11.60
N PRO A 228 -11.21 -20.90 -11.09
CA PRO A 228 -10.06 -21.38 -11.85
C PRO A 228 -10.48 -22.09 -13.15
N PRO A 229 -9.63 -22.12 -14.19
CA PRO A 229 -8.25 -21.63 -14.21
C PRO A 229 -8.16 -20.10 -14.36
N TYR A 230 -7.34 -19.46 -13.52
CA TYR A 230 -7.09 -18.03 -13.63
C TYR A 230 -6.10 -17.71 -14.75
N GLN A 231 -6.17 -16.47 -15.23
CA GLN A 231 -5.31 -15.96 -16.30
C GLN A 231 -3.82 -16.04 -15.94
N TYR A 232 -3.49 -15.69 -14.70
CA TYR A 232 -2.14 -15.68 -14.18
C TYR A 232 -1.94 -16.73 -13.09
N GLU A 233 -0.70 -17.15 -12.89
CA GLU A 233 -0.29 -17.89 -11.71
C GLU A 233 0.08 -16.91 -10.59
N TYR A 234 0.83 -15.87 -10.97
CA TYR A 234 1.36 -14.87 -10.04
C TYR A 234 0.98 -13.46 -10.47
N LEU A 235 0.56 -12.64 -9.51
CA LEU A 235 0.31 -11.23 -9.69
C LEU A 235 1.19 -10.44 -8.75
N TYR A 236 1.79 -9.35 -9.22
CA TYR A 236 2.37 -8.33 -8.37
C TYR A 236 1.43 -7.13 -8.28
N CYS A 237 1.15 -6.69 -7.05
CA CYS A 237 0.44 -5.46 -6.74
C CYS A 237 1.36 -4.53 -5.95
N GLY A 238 1.89 -3.51 -6.62
CA GLY A 238 2.74 -2.51 -5.98
C GLY A 238 1.97 -1.45 -5.19
N SER A 239 2.67 -0.83 -4.25
CA SER A 239 2.26 0.44 -3.64
C SER A 239 2.47 1.62 -4.61
N SER A 240 2.05 2.82 -4.19
CA SER A 240 2.21 4.06 -4.96
C SER A 240 3.68 4.32 -5.33
N LEU A 241 3.94 4.57 -6.62
CA LEU A 241 5.23 5.01 -7.13
C LEU A 241 5.26 6.54 -7.17
N TYR A 242 6.17 7.15 -6.41
CA TYR A 242 6.28 8.60 -6.26
C TYR A 242 7.73 9.06 -6.22
N GLY A 243 7.95 10.36 -6.42
CA GLY A 243 9.28 10.97 -6.34
C GLY A 243 10.16 10.66 -7.55
N SER A 244 11.47 10.84 -7.42
CA SER A 244 12.41 10.64 -8.52
C SER A 244 12.94 9.21 -8.54
N LEU A 245 12.22 8.32 -9.23
CA LEU A 245 12.61 6.92 -9.36
C LEU A 245 13.73 6.73 -10.41
N SER A 246 14.62 5.78 -10.15
CA SER A 246 15.71 5.40 -11.05
C SER A 246 15.21 4.41 -12.11
N ALA A 247 15.27 4.81 -13.38
CA ALA A 247 14.85 3.98 -14.49
C ALA A 247 15.68 2.68 -14.60
N SER A 248 16.99 2.76 -14.31
CA SER A 248 17.88 1.59 -14.31
C SER A 248 17.49 0.58 -13.23
N ARG A 249 17.16 1.06 -12.02
CA ARG A 249 16.71 0.20 -10.92
C ARG A 249 15.33 -0.42 -11.19
N ILE A 250 14.42 0.32 -11.81
CA ILE A 250 13.10 -0.21 -12.24
C ILE A 250 13.27 -1.28 -13.32
N ARG A 251 14.15 -1.05 -14.31
CA ARG A 251 14.48 -2.03 -15.35
C ARG A 251 15.00 -3.33 -14.74
N GLU A 252 16.00 -3.23 -13.87
CA GLU A 252 16.59 -4.35 -13.13
C GLU A 252 15.53 -5.13 -12.34
N TRP A 253 14.72 -4.43 -11.55
CA TRP A 253 13.67 -5.03 -10.73
C TRP A 253 12.64 -5.77 -11.57
N MET A 254 12.20 -5.15 -12.67
CA MET A 254 11.18 -5.71 -13.57
C MET A 254 11.70 -6.94 -14.30
N ALA A 255 12.92 -6.89 -14.83
CA ALA A 255 13.55 -8.03 -15.49
C ALA A 255 13.73 -9.23 -14.53
N TYR A 256 14.22 -8.96 -13.31
CA TYR A 256 14.37 -9.99 -12.29
C TYR A 256 13.05 -10.68 -11.97
N HIS A 257 12.02 -9.91 -11.65
CA HIS A 257 10.76 -10.51 -11.22
C HIS A 257 9.98 -11.14 -12.37
N ALA A 258 10.09 -10.63 -13.60
CA ALA A 258 9.52 -11.28 -14.78
C ALA A 258 10.14 -12.67 -15.05
N TRP A 259 11.44 -12.82 -14.80
CA TRP A 259 12.13 -14.11 -14.83
C TRP A 259 11.68 -15.00 -13.66
N PHE A 260 11.74 -14.46 -12.43
CA PHE A 260 11.44 -15.17 -11.19
C PHE A 260 10.04 -15.77 -11.15
N PHE A 261 9.02 -14.99 -11.52
CA PHE A 261 7.63 -15.43 -11.56
C PHE A 261 7.29 -16.21 -12.85
N GLY A 262 8.16 -16.21 -13.86
CA GLY A 262 7.92 -16.93 -15.11
C GLY A 262 6.77 -16.35 -15.94
N PRO A 263 6.36 -17.04 -17.03
CA PRO A 263 5.56 -16.44 -18.11
C PRO A 263 4.10 -16.14 -17.73
N LYS A 264 3.51 -16.87 -16.78
CA LYS A 264 2.13 -16.65 -16.30
C LYS A 264 2.09 -15.61 -15.16
N SER A 265 2.84 -14.53 -15.29
CA SER A 265 2.87 -13.45 -14.31
C SER A 265 2.46 -12.11 -14.90
N HIS A 266 1.86 -11.26 -14.05
CA HIS A 266 1.50 -9.89 -14.41
C HIS A 266 1.82 -8.90 -13.29
N PHE A 267 2.26 -7.71 -13.68
CA PHE A 267 2.76 -6.69 -12.76
C PHE A 267 1.93 -5.42 -12.87
N VAL A 268 1.37 -4.96 -11.74
CA VAL A 268 0.55 -3.76 -11.68
C VAL A 268 1.31 -2.67 -10.92
N PHE A 269 1.57 -1.57 -11.61
CA PHE A 269 2.22 -0.38 -11.07
C PHE A 269 1.22 0.77 -10.98
N HIS A 270 1.37 1.63 -9.97
CA HIS A 270 0.50 2.77 -9.75
C HIS A 270 1.32 4.05 -9.68
N ASP A 271 1.20 4.90 -10.70
CA ASP A 271 1.92 6.17 -10.82
C ASP A 271 1.26 7.26 -9.98
N ALA A 272 1.86 7.57 -8.84
CA ALA A 272 1.58 8.72 -7.99
C ALA A 272 2.59 9.85 -8.24
N ASP A 273 2.90 10.08 -9.52
CA ASP A 273 3.88 11.05 -10.00
C ASP A 273 5.34 10.62 -9.74
N GLY A 274 5.60 9.32 -9.80
CA GLY A 274 6.93 8.72 -9.70
C GLY A 274 7.49 8.19 -11.01
N ILE A 275 6.64 8.02 -12.03
CA ILE A 275 7.05 7.47 -13.32
C ILE A 275 7.45 8.61 -14.26
N SER A 276 8.75 8.91 -14.32
CA SER A 276 9.34 9.80 -15.33
C SER A 276 9.28 9.17 -16.74
N PRO A 277 9.56 9.93 -17.82
CA PRO A 277 9.67 9.38 -19.17
C PRO A 277 10.67 8.23 -19.29
N GLU A 278 11.79 8.30 -18.57
CA GLU A 278 12.83 7.26 -18.57
C GLU A 278 12.34 5.99 -17.83
N VAL A 279 11.68 6.16 -16.69
CA VAL A 279 11.05 5.04 -15.97
C VAL A 279 9.95 4.41 -16.82
N ARG A 280 9.15 5.23 -17.51
CA ARG A 280 8.16 4.74 -18.46
C ARG A 280 8.82 3.95 -19.59
N ALA A 281 9.94 4.42 -20.12
CA ALA A 281 10.69 3.71 -21.16
C ALA A 281 11.22 2.34 -20.68
N ALA A 282 11.57 2.20 -19.40
CA ALA A 282 11.95 0.91 -18.81
C ALA A 282 10.76 -0.06 -18.70
N LEU A 283 9.55 0.44 -18.41
CA LEU A 283 8.35 -0.39 -18.24
C LEU A 283 7.62 -0.69 -19.56
N GLU A 284 7.68 0.22 -20.53
CA GLU A 284 6.89 0.16 -21.77
C GLU A 284 7.05 -1.15 -22.56
N PRO A 285 8.26 -1.73 -22.73
CA PRO A 285 8.39 -3.02 -23.41
C PRO A 285 7.59 -4.14 -22.74
N TRP A 286 7.53 -4.14 -21.40
CA TRP A 286 6.75 -5.12 -20.61
C TRP A 286 5.25 -4.87 -20.71
N VAL A 287 4.83 -3.60 -20.77
CA VAL A 287 3.43 -3.22 -21.02
C VAL A 287 2.98 -3.71 -22.40
N ARG A 288 3.77 -3.45 -23.45
CA ARG A 288 3.46 -3.94 -24.81
C ARG A 288 3.43 -5.47 -24.91
N ALA A 289 4.26 -6.16 -24.13
CA ALA A 289 4.25 -7.62 -24.03
C ALA A 289 3.07 -8.18 -23.20
N GLY A 290 2.18 -7.32 -22.67
CA GLY A 290 1.06 -7.73 -21.81
C GLY A 290 1.48 -8.23 -20.42
N ARG A 291 2.75 -8.00 -20.04
CA ARG A 291 3.32 -8.44 -18.75
C ARG A 291 3.13 -7.41 -17.65
N ALA A 292 2.95 -6.14 -17.97
CA ALA A 292 2.75 -5.08 -16.99
C ALA A 292 1.58 -4.17 -17.32
N THR A 293 1.00 -3.54 -16.29
CA THR A 293 0.03 -2.44 -16.40
C THR A 293 0.49 -1.29 -15.52
N VAL A 294 0.36 -0.06 -16.02
CA VAL A 294 0.63 1.17 -15.26
C VAL A 294 -0.69 1.92 -15.09
N GLN A 295 -1.12 2.13 -13.85
CA GLN A 295 -2.30 2.89 -13.48
C GLN A 295 -1.90 4.32 -13.12
N ASP A 296 -2.49 5.34 -13.76
CA ASP A 296 -2.34 6.73 -13.35
C ASP A 296 -3.24 7.00 -12.14
N ILE A 297 -2.63 7.30 -11.00
CA ILE A 297 -3.32 7.65 -9.76
C ILE A 297 -2.98 9.06 -9.28
N LYS A 298 -2.40 9.93 -10.11
CA LYS A 298 -1.88 11.24 -9.67
C LYS A 298 -2.92 12.12 -8.98
N GLY A 299 -4.19 11.97 -9.35
CA GLY A 299 -5.32 12.65 -8.71
C GLY A 299 -5.47 12.37 -7.20
N GLN A 300 -4.85 11.29 -6.69
CA GLN A 300 -4.83 10.98 -5.26
C GLN A 300 -4.20 12.10 -4.41
N ALA A 301 -3.33 12.93 -5.00
CA ALA A 301 -2.60 13.99 -4.30
C ALA A 301 -3.52 15.07 -3.69
N GLU A 302 -4.78 15.17 -4.14
CA GLU A 302 -5.79 16.05 -3.54
C GLU A 302 -6.22 15.59 -2.13
N PHE A 303 -6.01 14.31 -1.80
CA PHE A 303 -6.48 13.69 -0.57
C PHE A 303 -5.31 13.26 0.29
N ASP A 304 -4.98 14.06 1.32
CA ASP A 304 -3.91 13.75 2.26
C ASP A 304 -4.23 12.52 3.12
N GLY A 305 -3.67 11.38 2.72
CA GLY A 305 -3.66 10.12 3.44
C GLY A 305 -2.24 9.58 3.60
N TYR A 306 -2.11 8.41 4.20
CA TYR A 306 -0.80 7.85 4.54
C TYR A 306 0.00 7.42 3.30
N TYR A 307 1.24 7.92 3.17
CA TYR A 307 2.22 7.55 2.13
C TYR A 307 1.59 7.46 0.73
N TYR A 308 1.16 8.59 0.19
CA TYR A 308 0.55 8.67 -1.16
C TYR A 308 -0.63 7.69 -1.32
N ASN A 309 -1.43 7.56 -0.26
CA ASN A 309 -2.60 6.68 -0.18
C ASN A 309 -2.30 5.19 -0.49
N GLN A 310 -1.10 4.69 -0.13
CA GLN A 310 -0.68 3.32 -0.47
C GLN A 310 -1.68 2.24 -0.05
N PHE A 311 -2.36 2.39 1.10
CA PHE A 311 -3.38 1.45 1.56
C PHE A 311 -4.59 1.41 0.61
N MET A 312 -5.02 2.54 0.05
CA MET A 312 -6.09 2.58 -0.94
C MET A 312 -5.63 1.91 -2.24
N VAL A 313 -4.39 2.16 -2.65
CA VAL A 313 -3.79 1.62 -3.88
C VAL A 313 -3.67 0.10 -3.86
N VAL A 314 -3.20 -0.49 -2.77
CA VAL A 314 -3.12 -1.95 -2.66
C VAL A 314 -4.51 -2.61 -2.63
N ASN A 315 -5.53 -1.93 -2.13
CA ASN A 315 -6.92 -2.39 -2.16
C ASN A 315 -7.58 -2.23 -3.53
N ASP A 316 -7.25 -1.17 -4.27
CA ASP A 316 -7.60 -1.06 -5.69
C ASP A 316 -7.05 -2.26 -6.47
N CYS A 317 -5.75 -2.54 -6.34
CA CYS A 317 -5.12 -3.65 -7.04
C CYS A 317 -5.74 -4.99 -6.63
N LEU A 318 -5.90 -5.22 -5.31
CA LEU A 318 -6.54 -6.43 -4.78
C LEU A 318 -7.88 -6.69 -5.45
N HIS A 319 -8.77 -5.70 -5.47
CA HIS A 319 -10.15 -5.93 -5.90
C HIS A 319 -10.31 -5.93 -7.42
N ARG A 320 -9.46 -5.20 -8.15
CA ARG A 320 -9.39 -5.25 -9.62
C ARG A 320 -8.96 -6.63 -10.12
N TYR A 321 -8.01 -7.26 -9.43
CA TYR A 321 -7.40 -8.53 -9.87
C TYR A 321 -7.68 -9.71 -8.93
N ARG A 322 -8.72 -9.60 -8.10
CA ARG A 322 -9.04 -10.55 -7.01
C ARG A 322 -9.11 -12.01 -7.47
N HIS A 323 -9.56 -12.21 -8.69
CA HIS A 323 -9.75 -13.52 -9.34
C HIS A 323 -8.94 -13.63 -10.64
N SER A 324 -7.79 -12.96 -10.71
CA SER A 324 -6.92 -12.99 -11.90
C SER A 324 -5.70 -13.90 -11.74
N ALA A 325 -5.34 -14.28 -10.50
CA ALA A 325 -4.17 -15.10 -10.21
C ALA A 325 -4.39 -16.07 -9.04
N ASN A 326 -3.59 -17.14 -8.97
CA ASN A 326 -3.54 -18.03 -7.82
C ASN A 326 -2.92 -17.35 -6.59
N TRP A 327 -1.82 -16.61 -6.80
CA TRP A 327 -1.13 -15.86 -5.76
C TRP A 327 -0.87 -14.41 -6.16
N THR A 328 -1.14 -13.49 -5.24
CA THR A 328 -0.83 -12.06 -5.37
C THR A 328 0.23 -11.68 -4.35
N PHE A 329 1.31 -11.04 -4.81
CA PHE A 329 2.44 -10.60 -4.02
C PHE A 329 2.39 -9.08 -3.83
N TYR A 330 2.71 -8.65 -2.61
CA TYR A 330 2.79 -7.24 -2.21
C TYR A 330 4.16 -6.98 -1.62
N PHE A 331 4.99 -6.24 -2.34
CA PHE A 331 6.35 -5.84 -1.98
C PHE A 331 6.75 -4.59 -2.77
N ASP A 332 7.87 -3.98 -2.43
CA ASP A 332 8.28 -2.69 -2.98
C ASP A 332 9.28 -2.86 -4.14
N VAL A 333 9.45 -1.81 -4.95
CA VAL A 333 10.31 -1.81 -6.15
C VAL A 333 11.82 -1.72 -5.86
N ASP A 334 12.22 -1.69 -4.59
CA ASP A 334 13.60 -1.88 -4.12
C ASP A 334 13.81 -3.21 -3.37
N GLU A 335 12.87 -4.13 -3.48
CA GLU A 335 12.89 -5.44 -2.84
C GLU A 335 12.88 -6.59 -3.86
N TYR A 336 13.69 -7.62 -3.62
CA TYR A 336 13.90 -8.73 -4.54
C TYR A 336 13.58 -10.06 -3.86
N ILE A 337 12.48 -10.71 -4.27
CA ILE A 337 12.06 -12.00 -3.72
C ILE A 337 13.09 -13.07 -4.08
N TYR A 338 13.54 -13.86 -3.11
CA TYR A 338 14.61 -14.83 -3.28
C TYR A 338 14.28 -16.15 -2.58
N LEU A 339 14.66 -17.25 -3.22
CA LEU A 339 14.45 -18.62 -2.74
C LEU A 339 15.80 -19.24 -2.31
N PRO A 340 16.00 -19.52 -1.00
CA PRO A 340 17.18 -20.28 -0.53
C PRO A 340 17.17 -21.73 -1.02
N ASP A 341 18.36 -22.34 -0.95
CA ASP A 341 18.57 -23.79 -1.02
C ASP A 341 18.06 -24.50 -2.30
N GLY A 342 17.98 -23.77 -3.41
CA GLY A 342 17.55 -24.33 -4.70
C GLY A 342 16.05 -24.62 -4.81
N ASN A 343 15.24 -24.11 -3.87
CA ASN A 343 13.79 -24.22 -3.95
C ASN A 343 13.24 -23.54 -5.22
N THR A 344 12.16 -24.09 -5.77
CA THR A 344 11.37 -23.43 -6.81
C THR A 344 10.18 -22.71 -6.19
N LEU A 345 9.73 -21.63 -6.83
CA LEU A 345 8.57 -20.87 -6.34
C LEU A 345 7.32 -21.76 -6.26
N GLU A 346 7.13 -22.62 -7.28
CA GLU A 346 6.04 -23.60 -7.32
C GLU A 346 6.09 -24.56 -6.12
N SER A 347 7.26 -25.11 -5.79
CA SER A 347 7.40 -26.02 -4.63
C SER A 347 7.03 -25.31 -3.32
N VAL A 348 7.49 -24.07 -3.13
CA VAL A 348 7.21 -23.29 -1.91
C VAL A 348 5.72 -22.97 -1.81
N LEU A 349 5.09 -22.56 -2.90
CA LEU A 349 3.67 -22.21 -2.90
C LEU A 349 2.75 -23.43 -2.78
N ASN A 350 3.17 -24.59 -3.31
CA ASN A 350 2.48 -25.86 -3.07
C ASN A 350 2.55 -26.25 -1.59
N GLU A 351 3.72 -26.13 -0.95
CA GLU A 351 3.88 -26.35 0.50
C GLU A 351 2.99 -25.38 1.32
N PHE A 352 2.81 -24.15 0.85
CA PHE A 352 2.03 -23.12 1.54
C PHE A 352 0.55 -23.07 1.14
N SER A 353 0.08 -23.98 0.28
CA SER A 353 -1.25 -23.92 -0.34
C SER A 353 -2.42 -23.98 0.64
N ASP A 354 -2.23 -24.60 1.80
CA ASP A 354 -3.20 -24.63 2.89
C ASP A 354 -3.42 -23.28 3.59
N TYR A 355 -2.54 -22.31 3.35
CA TYR A 355 -2.61 -20.97 3.92
C TYR A 355 -3.16 -19.99 2.91
N THR A 356 -3.97 -19.05 3.40
CA THR A 356 -4.49 -17.97 2.56
C THR A 356 -3.41 -16.93 2.27
N GLN A 357 -2.54 -16.67 3.24
CA GLN A 357 -1.42 -15.74 3.08
C GLN A 357 -0.19 -16.23 3.84
N PHE A 358 0.97 -15.78 3.40
CA PHE A 358 2.22 -15.96 4.14
C PHE A 358 3.07 -14.70 4.08
N THR A 359 3.75 -14.38 5.18
CA THR A 359 4.67 -13.24 5.25
C THR A 359 6.09 -13.68 4.93
N ILE A 360 6.80 -12.88 4.15
CA ILE A 360 8.17 -13.07 3.68
C ILE A 360 9.10 -12.18 4.52
N GLU A 361 10.20 -12.75 5.00
CA GLU A 361 11.16 -12.04 5.84
C GLU A 361 12.21 -11.27 5.02
N GLN A 362 12.63 -10.13 5.57
CA GLN A 362 13.59 -9.23 4.96
C GLN A 362 15.06 -9.64 5.21
N ASN A 363 15.86 -9.60 4.15
CA ASN A 363 17.32 -9.50 4.15
C ASN A 363 17.73 -8.06 3.77
N PRO A 364 18.00 -7.17 4.74
CA PRO A 364 18.42 -5.81 4.42
C PRO A 364 19.82 -5.80 3.81
N MET A 365 19.94 -5.09 2.70
CA MET A 365 21.20 -4.83 2.02
C MET A 365 21.62 -3.38 2.25
N SER A 366 22.93 -3.15 2.28
CA SER A 366 23.46 -1.80 2.16
C SER A 366 23.05 -1.22 0.81
N SER A 367 22.62 0.03 0.82
CA SER A 367 22.33 0.80 -0.38
C SER A 367 23.49 1.71 -0.82
N VAL A 368 24.68 1.54 -0.22
CA VAL A 368 25.86 2.40 -0.47
C VAL A 368 27.19 1.68 -0.58
N LEU A 369 27.36 0.56 0.12
CA LEU A 369 28.65 -0.15 0.23
C LEU A 369 28.91 -0.97 -1.02
N CYS A 370 30.04 -0.71 -1.67
CA CYS A 370 30.53 -1.45 -2.83
C CYS A 370 32.00 -1.82 -2.64
N LEU A 371 32.50 -2.74 -3.46
CA LEU A 371 33.92 -3.13 -3.42
C LEU A 371 34.76 -2.13 -4.24
N ASN A 372 35.94 -1.80 -3.75
CA ASN A 372 36.95 -1.11 -4.52
C ASN A 372 37.70 -2.15 -5.39
N ASP A 373 37.11 -2.47 -6.54
CA ASP A 373 37.61 -3.47 -7.47
C ASP A 373 37.82 -2.83 -8.85
N SER A 374 39.08 -2.53 -9.18
CA SER A 374 39.44 -1.87 -10.44
C SER A 374 39.18 -2.70 -11.69
N THR A 375 38.84 -3.99 -11.54
CA THR A 375 38.48 -4.87 -12.66
C THR A 375 37.02 -4.73 -13.07
N ARG A 376 36.20 -4.06 -12.26
CA ARG A 376 34.76 -3.93 -12.48
C ARG A 376 34.43 -2.60 -13.13
N ASP A 377 33.47 -2.64 -14.04
CA ASP A 377 32.83 -1.45 -14.57
C ASP A 377 31.44 -1.30 -13.94
N TYR A 378 31.35 -0.52 -12.86
CA TYR A 378 30.07 -0.33 -12.16
C TYR A 378 28.99 0.33 -13.00
N SER A 379 29.36 1.04 -14.07
CA SER A 379 28.40 1.72 -14.95
C SER A 379 27.57 0.75 -15.80
N SER A 380 28.10 -0.46 -16.07
CA SER A 380 27.40 -1.52 -16.81
C SER A 380 26.75 -2.59 -15.91
N GLU A 381 26.96 -2.48 -14.60
CA GLU A 381 26.41 -3.38 -13.59
C GLU A 381 25.09 -2.85 -12.99
N TRP A 382 24.16 -3.78 -12.79
CA TRP A 382 22.95 -3.58 -12.02
C TRP A 382 23.25 -3.41 -10.53
N GLY A 383 22.34 -2.79 -9.78
CA GLY A 383 22.54 -2.50 -8.37
C GLY A 383 22.71 -3.76 -7.52
N PHE A 384 21.96 -4.84 -7.75
CA PHE A 384 22.18 -6.09 -7.01
C PHE A 384 23.50 -6.80 -7.37
N GLU A 385 24.20 -6.40 -8.44
CA GLU A 385 25.55 -6.91 -8.76
C GLU A 385 26.63 -6.23 -7.92
N LYS A 386 26.39 -5.00 -7.44
CA LYS A 386 27.40 -4.17 -6.78
C LYS A 386 27.13 -3.89 -5.30
N LEU A 387 25.87 -3.84 -4.90
CA LEU A 387 25.43 -3.71 -3.51
C LEU A 387 25.42 -5.08 -2.82
N LEU A 388 26.60 -5.55 -2.41
CA LEU A 388 26.82 -6.95 -2.01
C LEU A 388 26.96 -7.15 -0.50
N PHE A 389 26.53 -6.19 0.31
CA PHE A 389 26.75 -6.20 1.75
C PHE A 389 25.42 -6.26 2.48
N ARG A 390 25.14 -7.39 3.14
CA ARG A 390 23.91 -7.65 3.89
C ARG A 390 24.09 -7.32 5.36
N ASP A 391 23.10 -6.67 5.96
CA ASP A 391 23.01 -6.48 7.41
C ASP A 391 22.93 -7.85 8.10
N SER A 392 23.81 -8.09 9.07
CA SER A 392 23.96 -9.35 9.79
C SER A 392 23.32 -9.37 11.18
N ILE A 393 22.63 -8.28 11.59
CA ILE A 393 21.91 -8.23 12.87
C ILE A 393 20.77 -9.25 12.87
N THR A 394 20.72 -10.08 13.92
CA THR A 394 19.69 -11.09 14.18
C THR A 394 18.87 -10.73 15.43
N GLY A 395 17.72 -11.38 15.60
CA GLY A 395 16.87 -11.20 16.79
C GLY A 395 16.06 -9.91 16.85
N ILE A 396 16.01 -9.15 15.75
CA ILE A 396 15.19 -7.93 15.63
C ILE A 396 13.96 -8.19 14.78
N ARG A 397 12.83 -7.58 15.16
CA ARG A 397 11.62 -7.58 14.33
C ARG A 397 11.85 -6.63 13.15
N ARG A 398 11.78 -7.18 11.94
CA ARG A 398 11.84 -6.41 10.69
C ARG A 398 10.46 -6.34 10.05
N ASP A 399 10.29 -5.35 9.18
CA ASP A 399 9.14 -5.30 8.29
C ASP A 399 9.09 -6.56 7.43
N ARG A 400 7.87 -6.89 7.02
CA ARG A 400 7.60 -8.07 6.21
C ARG A 400 6.80 -7.67 5.00
N LYS A 401 6.98 -8.45 3.94
CA LYS A 401 6.12 -8.44 2.76
C LYS A 401 5.35 -9.74 2.72
N TYR A 402 4.46 -9.93 1.76
CA TYR A 402 3.61 -11.11 1.80
C TYR A 402 3.08 -11.48 0.43
N ALA A 403 2.62 -12.73 0.33
CA ALA A 403 1.76 -13.18 -0.75
C ALA A 403 0.45 -13.70 -0.18
N ILE A 404 -0.60 -13.62 -0.99
CA ILE A 404 -1.97 -13.95 -0.60
C ILE A 404 -2.74 -14.56 -1.78
N GLN A 405 -3.62 -15.52 -1.47
CA GLN A 405 -4.66 -15.96 -2.38
C GLN A 405 -5.80 -14.92 -2.39
N ALA A 406 -5.72 -13.94 -3.29
CA ALA A 406 -6.57 -12.74 -3.30
C ALA A 406 -8.09 -13.05 -3.28
N LYS A 407 -8.52 -14.16 -3.86
CA LYS A 407 -9.93 -14.64 -3.81
C LYS A 407 -10.50 -14.69 -2.39
N ASN A 408 -9.66 -14.98 -1.40
CA ASN A 408 -10.03 -15.13 0.01
C ASN A 408 -9.91 -13.83 0.84
N ALA A 409 -9.57 -12.70 0.23
CA ALA A 409 -9.34 -11.42 0.91
C ALA A 409 -10.47 -10.39 0.63
N TYR A 410 -10.87 -9.66 1.67
CA TYR A 410 -11.90 -8.60 1.58
C TYR A 410 -11.32 -7.18 1.66
N ALA A 411 -10.11 -7.04 2.19
CA ALA A 411 -9.28 -5.85 2.12
C ALA A 411 -7.82 -6.27 2.39
N THR A 412 -6.85 -5.39 2.18
CA THR A 412 -5.45 -5.70 2.44
C THR A 412 -4.63 -4.50 2.92
N GLY A 413 -3.50 -4.77 3.58
CA GLY A 413 -2.52 -3.78 4.02
C GLY A 413 -1.19 -3.90 3.27
N VAL A 414 -0.19 -3.11 3.65
CA VAL A 414 1.11 -3.07 2.96
C VAL A 414 2.11 -4.12 3.44
N HIS A 415 1.89 -4.69 4.63
CA HIS A 415 2.75 -5.75 5.21
C HIS A 415 2.04 -7.10 5.39
N MET A 416 0.70 -7.09 5.49
CA MET A 416 -0.16 -8.27 5.52
C MET A 416 -1.63 -7.85 5.39
N SER A 417 -2.54 -8.81 5.25
CA SER A 417 -3.98 -8.55 5.40
C SER A 417 -4.49 -9.07 6.75
N GLU A 418 -5.37 -8.30 7.38
CA GLU A 418 -6.18 -8.76 8.53
C GLU A 418 -7.62 -9.13 8.13
N ASN A 419 -8.01 -8.87 6.88
CA ASN A 419 -9.38 -9.03 6.39
C ASN A 419 -9.45 -10.21 5.41
N VAL A 420 -9.14 -11.42 5.90
CA VAL A 420 -9.05 -12.65 5.10
C VAL A 420 -9.86 -13.80 5.70
N ILE A 421 -10.25 -14.75 4.86
CA ILE A 421 -10.70 -16.08 5.29
C ILE A 421 -9.53 -17.05 5.21
N GLY A 422 -9.31 -17.83 6.27
CA GLY A 422 -8.27 -18.86 6.33
C GLY A 422 -7.07 -18.46 7.21
N LYS A 423 -6.08 -19.35 7.27
CA LYS A 423 -4.91 -19.20 8.15
C LYS A 423 -3.75 -18.45 7.47
N THR A 424 -2.91 -17.83 8.30
CA THR A 424 -1.69 -17.11 7.90
C THR A 424 -0.44 -17.87 8.33
N LEU A 425 0.56 -17.94 7.46
CA LEU A 425 1.89 -18.47 7.79
C LEU A 425 2.90 -17.33 7.99
N HIS A 426 3.66 -17.39 9.08
CA HIS A 426 4.67 -16.38 9.40
C HIS A 426 6.12 -16.88 9.38
N LYS A 427 6.35 -18.18 9.56
CA LYS A 427 7.71 -18.75 9.59
C LYS A 427 8.04 -19.27 8.20
N THR A 428 8.73 -18.46 7.40
CA THR A 428 9.04 -18.76 5.99
C THR A 428 10.50 -18.55 5.63
N GLU A 429 11.32 -18.08 6.57
CA GLU A 429 12.69 -17.61 6.41
C GLU A 429 13.64 -18.65 5.77
N THR A 430 13.35 -19.94 5.94
CA THR A 430 14.10 -21.05 5.33
C THR A 430 13.64 -21.41 3.91
N LYS A 431 12.55 -20.82 3.43
CA LYS A 431 11.88 -21.17 2.17
C LYS A 431 11.79 -20.01 1.19
N ILE A 432 11.59 -18.80 1.70
CA ILE A 432 11.44 -17.57 0.92
C ILE A 432 11.79 -16.35 1.79
N ARG A 433 12.54 -15.43 1.19
CA ARG A 433 12.98 -14.16 1.77
C ARG A 433 13.01 -13.08 0.69
N TYR A 434 13.24 -11.83 1.06
CA TYR A 434 13.49 -10.79 0.08
C TYR A 434 14.70 -9.94 0.44
N TYR A 435 15.51 -9.59 -0.56
CA TYR A 435 16.60 -8.64 -0.39
C TYR A 435 16.06 -7.22 -0.49
N HIS A 436 16.26 -6.39 0.53
CA HIS A 436 15.76 -5.01 0.57
C HIS A 436 16.92 -4.02 0.43
N TYR A 437 16.98 -3.35 -0.71
CA TYR A 437 17.98 -2.33 -1.02
C TYR A 437 17.43 -0.94 -0.71
N HIS A 438 17.21 -0.68 0.59
CA HIS A 438 16.40 0.44 1.05
C HIS A 438 16.78 1.77 0.41
N ASN A 439 15.79 2.43 -0.20
CA ASN A 439 15.88 3.74 -0.84
C ASN A 439 16.85 3.81 -2.03
N SER A 440 17.37 2.67 -2.51
CA SER A 440 18.22 2.63 -3.72
C SER A 440 17.43 3.00 -4.98
N ILE A 441 16.12 2.78 -4.98
CA ILE A 441 15.24 3.13 -6.10
C ILE A 441 15.17 4.63 -6.37
N SER A 442 15.38 5.46 -5.34
CA SER A 442 15.35 6.93 -5.45
C SER A 442 16.72 7.53 -5.81
N VAL A 443 17.76 6.70 -5.92
CA VAL A 443 19.12 7.15 -6.23
C VAL A 443 19.30 7.23 -7.74
N GLN A 444 19.48 8.45 -8.24
CA GLN A 444 19.80 8.70 -9.64
C GLN A 444 21.27 8.34 -9.92
N GLY A 445 21.52 7.62 -11.02
CA GLY A 445 22.86 7.19 -11.41
C GLY A 445 23.43 6.07 -10.52
N GLU A 446 24.68 6.23 -10.09
CA GLU A 446 25.46 5.20 -9.39
C GLU A 446 25.10 5.12 -7.89
N PRO A 447 24.56 3.99 -7.38
CA PRO A 447 24.30 3.80 -5.95
C PRO A 447 25.55 3.56 -5.11
N CYS A 448 26.68 3.12 -5.69
CA CYS A 448 27.93 2.96 -4.96
C CYS A 448 28.48 4.31 -4.48
N ARG A 449 28.45 4.52 -3.17
CA ARG A 449 28.94 5.76 -2.55
C ARG A 449 30.10 5.55 -1.58
N GLU A 450 30.26 4.32 -1.09
CA GLU A 450 31.27 3.96 -0.10
C GLU A 450 32.01 2.70 -0.58
N PHE A 451 33.32 2.81 -0.76
CA PHE A 451 34.14 1.76 -1.36
C PHE A 451 34.99 1.03 -0.31
N LEU A 452 34.78 -0.28 -0.22
CA LEU A 452 35.45 -1.17 0.71
C LEU A 452 36.60 -1.93 0.03
N PRO A 453 37.71 -2.21 0.74
CA PRO A 453 38.77 -3.03 0.17
C PRO A 453 38.28 -4.45 -0.17
N LEU A 454 38.93 -5.13 -1.11
CA LEU A 454 38.58 -6.51 -1.50
C LEU A 454 38.58 -7.50 -0.33
N SER A 455 39.39 -7.25 0.71
CA SER A 455 39.42 -8.04 1.94
C SER A 455 38.08 -8.04 2.70
N ALA A 456 37.21 -7.06 2.46
CA ALA A 456 35.88 -6.98 3.06
C ALA A 456 34.96 -8.16 2.65
N LYS A 457 35.27 -8.88 1.55
CA LYS A 457 34.54 -10.10 1.17
C LYS A 457 34.57 -11.18 2.27
N ASN A 458 35.65 -11.23 3.05
CA ASN A 458 35.89 -12.27 4.04
C ASN A 458 35.72 -11.77 5.49
N ASN A 459 35.36 -10.51 5.69
CA ASN A 459 35.34 -9.85 7.00
C ASN A 459 33.97 -9.20 7.27
N VAL A 460 33.61 -9.09 8.55
CA VAL A 460 32.48 -8.26 8.97
C VAL A 460 32.88 -6.79 8.82
N THR A 461 32.12 -6.03 8.04
CA THR A 461 32.34 -4.59 7.85
C THR A 461 31.37 -3.79 8.70
N TRP A 462 31.89 -2.89 9.52
CA TRP A 462 31.05 -1.97 10.29
C TRP A 462 30.85 -0.66 9.53
N TYR A 463 29.60 -0.29 9.29
CA TYR A 463 29.23 1.00 8.70
C TYR A 463 28.00 1.55 9.39
N ASN A 464 28.05 2.80 9.85
CA ASN A 464 26.99 3.44 10.63
C ASN A 464 26.45 2.59 11.79
N LYS A 465 27.36 1.92 12.52
CA LYS A 465 27.06 1.02 13.64
C LYS A 465 26.26 -0.25 13.27
N ILE A 466 26.17 -0.57 11.98
CA ILE A 466 25.55 -1.81 11.48
C ILE A 466 26.67 -2.74 10.98
N PRO A 467 26.69 -4.01 11.43
CA PRO A 467 27.60 -5.03 10.92
C PRO A 467 27.07 -5.62 9.60
N TYR A 468 27.86 -5.48 8.54
CA TYR A 468 27.57 -6.02 7.22
C TYR A 468 28.48 -7.20 6.89
N VAL A 469 27.92 -8.18 6.19
CA VAL A 469 28.64 -9.33 5.64
C VAL A 469 28.44 -9.40 4.13
N TYR A 470 29.43 -9.93 3.42
CA TYR A 470 29.35 -10.11 1.98
C TYR A 470 28.31 -11.18 1.61
N ASP A 471 27.44 -10.86 0.66
CA ASP A 471 26.38 -11.72 0.13
C ASP A 471 26.24 -11.46 -1.38
N ASP A 472 26.61 -12.45 -2.19
CA ASP A 472 26.60 -12.38 -3.66
C ASP A 472 25.53 -13.26 -4.31
N ASN A 473 24.52 -13.69 -3.54
CA ASN A 473 23.50 -14.60 -4.04
C ASN A 473 22.71 -14.00 -5.22
N MET A 474 22.33 -12.73 -5.13
CA MET A 474 21.64 -12.03 -6.22
C MET A 474 22.56 -11.78 -7.41
N LYS A 475 23.83 -11.42 -7.17
CA LYS A 475 24.82 -11.20 -8.23
C LYS A 475 24.97 -12.40 -9.17
N LYS A 476 24.94 -13.62 -8.63
CA LYS A 476 25.07 -14.85 -9.43
C LYS A 476 23.95 -15.04 -10.47
N LEU A 477 22.83 -14.33 -10.33
CA LEU A 477 21.70 -14.40 -11.24
C LEU A 477 21.78 -13.39 -12.39
N ALA A 478 22.68 -12.39 -12.31
CA ALA A 478 22.70 -11.23 -13.20
C ALA A 478 22.72 -11.59 -14.69
N ASP A 479 23.68 -12.41 -15.11
CA ASP A 479 23.84 -12.81 -16.51
C ASP A 479 22.61 -13.55 -17.03
N THR A 480 22.02 -14.41 -16.18
CA THR A 480 20.80 -15.16 -16.51
C THR A 480 19.63 -14.21 -16.77
N ILE A 481 19.45 -13.20 -15.91
CA ILE A 481 18.33 -12.26 -15.99
C ILE A 481 18.52 -11.28 -17.16
N LYS A 482 19.73 -10.75 -17.36
CA LYS A 482 20.05 -9.88 -18.50
C LYS A 482 19.81 -10.61 -19.83
N GLU A 483 20.21 -11.88 -19.91
CA GLU A 483 19.95 -12.70 -21.09
C GLU A 483 18.45 -12.99 -21.28
N PHE A 484 17.71 -13.24 -20.18
CA PHE A 484 16.27 -13.40 -20.22
C PHE A 484 15.56 -12.14 -20.72
N GLU A 485 15.92 -10.96 -20.20
CA GLU A 485 15.37 -9.67 -20.64
C GLU A 485 15.56 -9.50 -22.15
N ARG A 486 16.80 -9.66 -22.62
CA ARG A 486 17.17 -9.53 -24.03
C ARG A 486 16.35 -10.46 -24.94
N LYS A 487 16.16 -11.72 -24.52
CA LYS A 487 15.36 -12.70 -25.26
C LYS A 487 13.86 -12.39 -25.24
N THR A 488 13.36 -11.78 -24.17
CA THR A 488 11.91 -11.59 -23.96
C THR A 488 11.40 -10.31 -24.62
N ILE A 489 12.11 -9.20 -24.45
CA ILE A 489 11.66 -7.87 -24.89
C ILE A 489 12.62 -7.21 -25.90
N GLY A 490 13.67 -7.91 -26.32
CA GLY A 490 14.67 -7.42 -27.26
C GLY A 490 15.73 -6.54 -26.60
N ASN A 491 16.54 -5.88 -27.43
CA ASN A 491 17.52 -4.91 -26.96
C ASN A 491 16.80 -3.64 -26.49
N VAL A 492 16.77 -3.43 -25.18
CA VAL A 492 16.37 -2.15 -24.59
C VAL A 492 17.57 -1.21 -24.69
N VAL A 493 17.37 0.01 -25.19
CA VAL A 493 18.40 1.05 -25.21
C VAL A 493 18.99 1.17 -23.80
N GLN A 494 20.32 1.22 -23.70
CA GLN A 494 21.01 1.38 -22.42
C GLN A 494 20.57 2.72 -21.80
N LEU A 495 19.98 2.67 -20.60
CA LEU A 495 19.44 3.82 -19.87
C LEU A 495 20.48 4.38 -18.90
#